data_AF-A0A966S0R4-F1
#
_entry.id   AF-A0A966S0R4-F1
#
_cell.length_a   1.000
_cell.length_b   1.000
_cell.length_c   1.000
_cell.angle_alpha   90.00
_cell.angle_beta   90.00
_cell.angle_gamma   90.00
#
_symmetry.space_group_name_H-M   'P 1'
#
loop_
_entity.id
_entity.type
_entity.pdbx_description
1 polymer ?
#
loop_
_entity_poly.entity_id
_entity_poly.type
_entity_poly.pdbx_seq_one_letter_code
_entity_poly.pdbx_strand_id
1 'polypeptide(L)'
;EIDRADDEFEAYLLEVLSDFQITVPEIGTYRANEIPVVVLTSNRTRDLHDALKRRCLYHWVEHPGFEREVDIVRLRVPQVHERLARQVAGAVERLRSMQLYKPPGVAETIDWATALGTLGVTQLDEATVRATLGTVLKYREDHERVTDQGVADLIKHAFERSTLHG
;
A
#
# COMPACT_ATOMS: atom_id res chain seq x y z
N GLU A 1 -2.13 -7.81 10.66
CA GLU A 1 -3.25 -6.84 10.69
C GLU A 1 -4.05 -7.04 11.96
N ILE A 2 -3.49 -6.58 13.09
CA ILE A 2 -4.08 -6.77 14.43
C ILE A 2 -5.44 -6.06 14.57
N ASP A 3 -5.67 -5.02 13.78
CA ASP A 3 -6.94 -4.31 13.65
C ASP A 3 -8.09 -5.15 13.06
N ARG A 4 -7.81 -6.33 12.49
CA ARG A 4 -8.85 -7.26 12.04
C ARG A 4 -9.25 -8.30 13.08
N ALA A 5 -8.48 -8.42 14.16
CA ALA A 5 -8.81 -9.34 15.25
C ALA A 5 -10.01 -8.82 16.05
N ASP A 6 -10.64 -9.69 16.83
CA ASP A 6 -11.61 -9.30 17.85
C ASP A 6 -10.90 -8.84 19.15
N ASP A 7 -11.68 -8.33 20.09
CA ASP A 7 -11.17 -7.81 21.36
C ASP A 7 -10.66 -8.95 22.26
N GLU A 8 -11.29 -10.13 22.20
CA GLU A 8 -10.87 -11.33 22.94
C GLU A 8 -9.46 -11.76 22.53
N PHE A 9 -9.16 -11.74 21.22
CA PHE A 9 -7.84 -12.06 20.70
C PHE A 9 -6.80 -11.02 21.11
N GLU A 10 -7.14 -9.72 21.09
CA GLU A 10 -6.23 -8.68 21.60
C GLU A 10 -5.90 -8.88 23.09
N ALA A 11 -6.89 -9.23 23.91
CA ALA A 11 -6.68 -9.52 25.32
C ALA A 11 -5.78 -10.75 25.53
N TYR A 12 -6.02 -11.82 24.77
CA TYR A 12 -5.17 -13.02 24.81
C TYR A 12 -3.74 -12.72 24.35
N LEU A 13 -3.58 -11.93 23.28
CA LEU A 13 -2.26 -11.50 22.81
C LEU A 13 -1.52 -10.73 23.91
N LEU A 14 -2.19 -9.89 24.70
CA LEU A 14 -1.56 -9.19 25.82
C LEU A 14 -1.06 -10.11 26.92
N GLU A 15 -1.71 -11.25 27.15
CA GLU A 15 -1.24 -12.31 28.06
C GLU A 15 0.02 -12.96 27.48
N VAL A 16 -0.02 -13.35 26.20
CA VAL A 16 1.12 -13.96 25.51
C VAL A 16 2.33 -13.03 25.50
N LEU A 17 2.13 -11.73 25.25
CA LEU A 17 3.21 -10.73 25.23
C LEU A 17 3.73 -10.38 26.62
N SER A 18 3.00 -10.71 27.70
CA SER A 18 3.47 -10.53 29.08
C SER A 18 4.47 -11.62 29.45
N ASP A 19 4.10 -12.87 29.20
CA ASP A 19 4.80 -14.02 29.77
C ASP A 19 5.62 -14.80 28.72
N PHE A 20 5.52 -14.39 27.45
CA PHE A 20 6.07 -15.08 26.27
C PHE A 20 5.78 -16.58 26.32
N GLN A 21 4.53 -16.91 26.66
CA GLN A 21 4.02 -18.27 26.73
C GLN A 21 2.63 -18.34 26.10
N ILE A 22 2.26 -19.52 25.63
CA ILE A 22 0.94 -19.83 25.08
C ILE A 22 0.46 -21.09 25.79
N THR A 23 -0.71 -21.03 26.41
CA THR A 23 -1.39 -22.21 26.97
C THR A 23 -2.47 -22.67 26.03
N VAL A 24 -2.42 -23.94 25.62
CA VAL A 24 -3.45 -24.60 24.83
C VAL A 24 -4.02 -25.74 25.69
N PRO A 25 -5.33 -25.73 26.02
CA PRO A 25 -5.91 -26.65 26.99
C PRO A 25 -5.57 -28.13 26.77
N GLU A 26 -5.53 -28.56 25.51
CA GLU A 26 -5.37 -29.96 25.09
C GLU A 26 -3.92 -30.45 25.19
N ILE A 27 -2.94 -29.54 25.12
CA ILE A 27 -1.52 -29.88 24.93
C ILE A 27 -0.58 -29.17 25.93
N GLY A 28 -1.14 -28.33 26.80
CA GLY A 28 -0.43 -27.67 27.89
C GLY A 28 0.16 -26.30 27.54
N THR A 29 1.09 -25.84 28.38
CA THR A 29 1.72 -24.53 28.26
C THR A 29 3.08 -24.62 27.58
N TYR A 30 3.27 -23.82 26.54
CA TYR A 30 4.52 -23.66 25.81
C TYR A 30 5.12 -22.30 26.14
N ARG A 31 6.36 -22.27 26.60
CA ARG A 31 7.09 -21.04 26.89
C ARG A 31 8.20 -20.83 25.87
N ALA A 32 8.40 -19.60 25.44
CA ALA A 32 9.55 -19.23 24.63
C ALA A 32 10.85 -19.44 25.43
N ASN A 33 11.83 -20.12 24.83
CA ASN A 33 13.14 -20.32 25.47
C ASN A 33 13.94 -19.02 25.58
N GLU A 34 13.68 -18.07 24.68
CA GLU A 34 14.30 -16.75 24.60
C GLU A 34 13.22 -15.71 24.35
N ILE A 35 13.42 -14.47 24.82
CA ILE A 35 12.46 -13.38 24.61
C ILE A 35 12.46 -12.99 23.13
N PRO A 36 11.33 -13.14 22.41
CA PRO A 36 11.26 -12.82 20.98
C PRO A 36 11.15 -11.31 20.72
N VAL A 37 11.63 -10.89 19.55
CA VAL A 37 11.26 -9.60 18.97
C VAL A 37 9.88 -9.74 18.34
N VAL A 38 8.93 -8.88 18.73
CA VAL A 38 7.56 -8.91 18.25
C VAL A 38 7.28 -7.70 17.36
N VAL A 39 6.76 -7.94 16.15
CA VAL A 39 6.32 -6.90 15.21
C VAL A 39 4.83 -7.08 14.94
N LEU A 40 4.05 -6.04 15.22
CA LEU A 40 2.61 -6.00 14.93
C LEU A 40 2.36 -5.03 13.77
N THR A 41 1.52 -5.42 12.82
CA THR A 41 1.08 -4.57 11.71
C THR A 41 -0.41 -4.28 11.81
N SER A 42 -0.81 -3.05 11.50
CA SER A 42 -2.19 -2.59 11.50
C SER A 42 -2.42 -1.65 10.33
N ASN A 43 -3.56 -1.79 9.64
CA ASN A 43 -4.02 -0.82 8.64
C ASN A 43 -4.90 0.28 9.28
N ARG A 44 -5.08 0.23 10.60
CA ARG A 44 -5.92 1.12 11.40
C ARG A 44 -7.36 1.19 10.88
N THR A 45 -7.92 0.06 10.43
CA THR A 45 -9.35 0.00 10.04
C THR A 45 -10.28 0.20 11.23
N ARG A 46 -9.78 -0.06 12.44
CA ARG A 46 -10.35 0.34 13.73
C ARG A 46 -9.26 0.78 14.69
N ASP A 47 -9.65 1.41 15.78
CA ASP A 47 -8.73 1.69 16.87
C ASP A 47 -8.35 0.42 17.62
N LEU A 48 -7.05 0.28 17.91
CA LEU A 48 -6.52 -0.77 18.77
C LEU A 48 -6.76 -0.45 20.24
N HIS A 49 -6.82 -1.48 21.07
CA HIS A 49 -7.05 -1.33 22.49
C HIS A 49 -5.92 -0.54 23.17
N ASP A 50 -6.29 0.32 24.12
CA ASP A 50 -5.35 1.21 24.81
C ASP A 50 -4.23 0.43 25.53
N ALA A 51 -4.54 -0.75 26.06
CA ALA A 51 -3.56 -1.62 26.71
C ALA A 51 -2.45 -2.09 25.75
N LEU A 52 -2.80 -2.39 24.49
CA LEU A 52 -1.83 -2.76 23.47
C LEU A 52 -1.01 -1.54 23.03
N LYS A 53 -1.67 -0.38 22.84
CA LYS A 53 -1.00 0.89 22.53
C LYS A 53 0.09 1.26 23.53
N ARG A 54 -0.14 1.03 24.83
CA ARG A 54 0.82 1.38 25.88
C ARG A 54 2.01 0.42 26.01
N ARG A 55 2.00 -0.72 25.32
CA ARG A 55 3.05 -1.76 25.38
C ARG A 55 3.90 -1.86 24.11
N CYS A 56 3.64 -1.01 23.11
CA CYS A 56 4.33 -1.06 21.83
C CYS A 56 4.98 0.29 21.46
N LEU A 57 6.12 0.23 20.78
CA LEU A 57 6.65 1.37 20.03
C LEU A 57 5.86 1.50 18.72
N TYR A 58 5.47 2.72 18.36
CA TYR A 58 4.70 3.01 17.16
C TYR A 58 5.59 3.58 16.06
N HIS A 59 5.48 3.00 14.88
CA HIS A 59 6.08 3.54 13.67
C HIS A 59 4.99 3.69 12.60
N TRP A 60 4.75 4.93 12.18
CA TRP A 60 3.80 5.24 11.12
C TRP A 60 4.49 5.08 9.76
N VAL A 61 3.88 4.28 8.90
CA VAL A 61 4.36 4.09 7.52
C VAL A 61 3.46 4.89 6.59
N GLU A 62 3.98 6.02 6.11
CA GLU A 62 3.31 6.85 5.12
C GLU A 62 3.53 6.29 3.70
N HIS A 63 2.74 6.77 2.74
CA HIS A 63 3.05 6.52 1.34
C HIS A 63 4.44 7.06 0.99
N PRO A 64 5.24 6.36 0.18
CA PRO A 64 6.53 6.85 -0.24
C PRO A 64 6.36 8.17 -1.02
N GLY A 65 7.34 9.07 -0.86
CA GLY A 65 7.46 10.20 -1.77
C GLY A 65 7.75 9.73 -3.20
N PHE A 66 7.52 10.61 -4.18
CA PHE A 66 7.65 10.33 -5.61
C PHE A 66 8.92 9.56 -6.00
N GLU A 67 10.11 10.08 -5.69
CA GLU A 67 11.38 9.42 -6.07
C GLU A 67 11.53 8.03 -5.43
N ARG A 68 11.06 7.86 -4.18
CA ARG A 68 11.09 6.56 -3.51
C ARG A 68 10.14 5.57 -4.16
N GLU A 69 8.99 6.02 -4.64
CA GLU A 69 8.05 5.20 -5.37
C GLU A 69 8.60 4.79 -6.74
N VAL A 70 9.29 5.70 -7.44
CA VAL A 70 10.02 5.40 -8.69
C VAL A 70 11.05 4.30 -8.45
N ASP A 71 11.87 4.41 -7.39
CA ASP A 71 12.85 3.38 -7.03
C ASP A 71 12.19 2.02 -6.75
N ILE A 72 11.05 2.02 -6.05
CA ILE A 72 10.29 0.80 -5.77
C ILE A 72 9.79 0.17 -7.08
N VAL A 73 9.21 0.97 -7.98
CA VAL A 73 8.73 0.48 -9.28
C VAL A 73 9.90 -0.12 -10.08
N ARG A 74 11.03 0.58 -10.17
CA ARG A 74 12.21 0.10 -10.92
C ARG A 74 12.80 -1.17 -10.33
N LEU A 75 12.79 -1.31 -9.00
CA LEU A 75 13.27 -2.51 -8.32
C LEU A 75 12.32 -3.70 -8.53
N ARG A 76 11.01 -3.47 -8.51
CA ARG A 76 9.99 -4.53 -8.55
C ARG A 76 9.58 -4.90 -9.97
N VAL A 77 9.71 -3.98 -10.92
CA VAL A 77 9.27 -4.11 -12.31
C VAL A 77 10.42 -3.71 -13.26
N PRO A 78 11.54 -4.47 -13.26
CA PRO A 78 12.76 -4.08 -13.98
C PRO A 78 12.62 -3.99 -15.51
N GLN A 79 11.56 -4.59 -16.08
CA GLN A 79 11.24 -4.50 -17.51
C GLN A 79 10.66 -3.13 -17.92
N VAL A 80 10.21 -2.32 -16.97
CA VAL A 80 9.67 -0.98 -17.24
C VAL A 80 10.80 0.04 -17.26
N HIS A 81 10.92 0.78 -18.38
CA HIS A 81 11.88 1.86 -18.49
C HIS A 81 11.62 2.97 -17.46
N GLU A 82 12.69 3.65 -17.03
CA GLU A 82 12.62 4.71 -16.01
C GLU A 82 11.57 5.78 -16.32
N ARG A 83 11.46 6.17 -17.58
CA ARG A 83 10.45 7.15 -18.03
C ARG A 83 9.03 6.72 -17.66
N LEU A 84 8.66 5.48 -17.96
CA LEU A 84 7.33 4.97 -17.63
C LEU A 84 7.17 4.77 -16.11
N ALA A 85 8.20 4.32 -15.40
CA ALA A 85 8.17 4.20 -13.94
C ALA A 85 7.88 5.56 -13.27
N ARG A 86 8.54 6.63 -13.72
CA ARG A 86 8.30 8.02 -13.29
C ARG A 86 6.87 8.47 -13.60
N GLN A 87 6.36 8.20 -14.79
CA GLN A 87 4.99 8.55 -15.15
C GLN A 87 3.95 7.79 -14.31
N VAL A 88 4.15 6.50 -14.06
CA VAL A 88 3.27 5.70 -13.20
C VAL A 88 3.26 6.24 -11.77
N ALA A 89 4.43 6.49 -11.17
CA ALA A 89 4.52 7.07 -9.84
C ALA A 89 3.84 8.44 -9.76
N GLY A 90 4.02 9.29 -10.77
CA GLY A 90 3.38 10.62 -10.83
C GLY A 90 1.87 10.52 -10.98
N ALA A 91 1.37 9.61 -11.82
CA ALA A 91 -0.05 9.36 -11.95
C ALA A 91 -0.66 8.85 -10.63
N VAL A 92 -0.02 7.90 -9.95
CA VAL A 92 -0.49 7.41 -8.65
C VAL A 92 -0.47 8.49 -7.57
N GLU A 93 0.57 9.32 -7.53
CA GLU A 93 0.64 10.49 -6.64
C GLU A 93 -0.59 11.39 -6.84
N ARG A 94 -0.96 11.65 -8.10
CA ARG A 94 -2.18 12.41 -8.42
C ARG A 94 -3.44 11.67 -8.00
N LEU A 95 -3.58 10.38 -8.30
CA LEU A 95 -4.75 9.57 -7.91
C LEU A 95 -5.00 9.62 -6.40
N ARG A 96 -3.96 9.58 -5.57
CA ARG A 96 -4.10 9.69 -4.11
C ARG A 96 -4.68 11.03 -3.64
N SER A 97 -4.52 12.09 -4.44
CA SER A 97 -5.08 13.42 -4.14
C SER A 97 -6.51 13.63 -4.63
N MET A 98 -7.09 12.68 -5.38
CA MET A 98 -8.41 12.82 -6.03
C MET A 98 -9.60 12.47 -5.15
N GLN A 99 -9.40 12.31 -3.83
CA GLN A 99 -10.46 11.96 -2.86
C GLN A 99 -11.18 10.67 -3.26
N LEU A 100 -10.40 9.66 -3.65
CA LEU A 100 -10.91 8.33 -3.96
C LEU A 100 -11.43 7.65 -2.69
N TYR A 101 -12.42 6.77 -2.84
CA TYR A 101 -12.89 5.90 -1.77
C TYR A 101 -11.76 5.02 -1.24
N LYS A 102 -10.99 4.40 -2.15
CA LYS A 102 -9.77 3.67 -1.79
C LYS A 102 -8.60 4.12 -2.66
N PRO A 103 -7.82 5.13 -2.20
CA PRO A 103 -6.60 5.56 -2.88
C PRO A 103 -5.64 4.37 -3.11
N PRO A 104 -4.95 4.32 -4.26
CA PRO A 104 -4.02 3.22 -4.57
C PRO A 104 -2.79 3.23 -3.66
N GLY A 105 -2.40 2.05 -3.19
CA GLY A 105 -1.16 1.84 -2.46
C GLY A 105 0.03 1.59 -3.40
N VAL A 106 1.16 1.24 -2.80
CA VAL A 106 2.38 0.87 -3.54
C VAL A 106 2.19 -0.45 -4.30
N ALA A 107 1.40 -1.38 -3.75
CA ALA A 107 1.09 -2.64 -4.41
C ALA A 107 0.35 -2.40 -5.73
N GLU A 108 -0.71 -1.58 -5.73
CA GLU A 108 -1.44 -1.21 -6.93
C GLU A 108 -0.57 -0.46 -7.96
N THR A 109 0.41 0.30 -7.49
CA THR A 109 1.39 0.99 -8.35
C THR A 109 2.28 0.00 -9.10
N ILE A 110 2.78 -1.02 -8.38
CA ILE A 110 3.59 -2.11 -8.94
C ILE A 110 2.76 -2.93 -9.93
N ASP A 111 1.52 -3.27 -9.58
CA ASP A 111 0.61 -4.02 -10.44
C ASP A 111 0.34 -3.28 -11.75
N TRP A 112 0.10 -1.96 -11.66
CA TRP A 112 -0.16 -1.14 -12.84
C TRP A 112 1.08 -1.01 -13.73
N ALA A 113 2.24 -0.74 -13.14
CA ALA A 113 3.50 -0.73 -13.88
C ALA A 113 3.77 -2.07 -14.58
N THR A 114 3.52 -3.19 -13.88
CA THR A 114 3.68 -4.54 -14.43
C THR A 114 2.75 -4.76 -15.63
N ALA A 115 1.47 -4.37 -15.51
CA ALA A 115 0.50 -4.49 -16.59
C ALA A 115 0.92 -3.65 -17.81
N LEU A 116 1.31 -2.39 -17.61
CA LEU A 116 1.77 -1.50 -18.68
C LEU A 116 3.03 -2.03 -19.37
N GLY A 117 4.01 -2.51 -18.60
CA GLY A 117 5.22 -3.13 -19.14
C GLY A 117 4.91 -4.40 -19.94
N THR A 118 3.96 -5.21 -19.48
CA THR A 118 3.50 -6.43 -20.20
C THR A 118 2.82 -6.09 -21.53
N LEU A 119 2.12 -4.96 -21.58
CA LEU A 119 1.49 -4.44 -22.80
C LEU A 119 2.49 -3.73 -23.74
N GLY A 120 3.78 -3.68 -23.40
CA GLY A 120 4.80 -3.00 -24.19
C GLY A 120 4.66 -1.47 -24.19
N VAL A 121 3.95 -0.91 -23.22
CA VAL A 121 3.78 0.54 -23.10
C VAL A 121 5.12 1.15 -22.70
N THR A 122 5.51 2.23 -23.37
CA THR A 122 6.76 2.98 -23.07
C THR A 122 6.49 4.35 -22.45
N GLN A 123 5.26 4.85 -22.55
CA GLN A 123 4.79 6.10 -21.97
C GLN A 123 3.28 6.05 -21.77
N LEU A 124 2.75 6.74 -20.77
CA LEU A 124 1.31 6.83 -20.55
C LEU A 124 0.64 7.66 -21.66
N ASP A 125 -0.51 7.17 -22.13
CA ASP A 125 -1.46 7.91 -22.94
C ASP A 125 -2.90 7.65 -22.47
N GLU A 126 -3.86 8.36 -23.03
CA GLU A 126 -5.25 8.25 -22.56
C GLU A 126 -5.85 6.86 -22.80
N ALA A 127 -5.54 6.23 -23.93
CA ALA A 127 -6.07 4.92 -24.28
C ALA A 127 -5.56 3.84 -23.31
N THR A 128 -4.26 3.82 -23.05
CA THR A 128 -3.61 2.88 -22.14
C THR A 128 -4.06 3.08 -20.71
N VAL A 129 -4.15 4.31 -20.22
CA VAL A 129 -4.65 4.61 -18.87
C VAL A 129 -6.09 4.13 -18.71
N ARG A 130 -6.99 4.45 -19.65
CA ARG A 130 -8.39 4.00 -19.59
C ARG A 130 -8.51 2.47 -19.64
N ALA A 131 -7.74 1.82 -20.50
CA ALA A 131 -7.76 0.36 -20.65
C ALA A 131 -7.21 -0.37 -19.42
N THR A 132 -6.34 0.27 -18.64
CA THR A 132 -5.63 -0.36 -17.51
C THR A 132 -6.03 0.19 -16.15
N LEU A 133 -6.97 1.12 -16.07
CA LEU A 133 -7.35 1.78 -14.80
C LEU A 133 -7.80 0.78 -13.72
N GLY A 134 -8.38 -0.36 -14.11
CA GLY A 134 -8.77 -1.45 -13.19
C GLY A 134 -7.60 -2.16 -12.48
N THR A 135 -6.38 -1.98 -12.99
CA THR A 135 -5.18 -2.52 -12.33
C THR A 135 -4.82 -1.71 -11.09
N VAL A 136 -5.08 -0.39 -11.10
CA VAL A 136 -4.75 0.54 -10.01
C VAL A 136 -5.96 0.93 -9.16
N LEU A 137 -7.17 0.97 -9.72
CA LEU A 137 -8.41 1.28 -9.01
C LEU A 137 -9.34 0.06 -8.96
N LYS A 138 -9.83 -0.29 -7.77
CA LYS A 138 -10.65 -1.50 -7.55
C LYS A 138 -12.14 -1.21 -7.36
N TYR A 139 -12.53 0.05 -7.19
CA TYR A 139 -13.91 0.46 -6.93
C TYR A 139 -14.47 1.20 -8.14
N ARG A 140 -15.71 0.90 -8.51
CA ARG A 140 -16.36 1.51 -9.68
C ARG A 140 -16.48 3.03 -9.50
N GLU A 141 -16.79 3.47 -8.29
CA GLU A 141 -16.92 4.86 -7.90
C GLU A 141 -15.61 5.64 -8.11
N ASP A 142 -14.47 4.98 -7.89
CA ASP A 142 -13.14 5.57 -8.12
C ASP A 142 -12.84 5.70 -9.62
N HIS A 143 -13.28 4.74 -10.43
CA HIS A 143 -13.15 4.82 -11.89
C HIS A 143 -13.99 5.97 -12.46
N GLU A 144 -15.25 6.08 -12.01
CA GLU A 144 -16.16 7.15 -12.42
C GLU A 144 -15.58 8.51 -12.01
N ARG A 145 -15.10 8.65 -10.76
CA ARG A 145 -14.47 9.86 -10.25
C ARG A 145 -13.24 10.30 -11.06
N VAL A 146 -12.36 9.37 -11.43
CA VAL A 146 -11.19 9.69 -12.26
C VAL A 146 -11.58 10.06 -13.67
N THR A 147 -12.62 9.43 -14.21
CA THR A 147 -13.16 9.75 -15.53
C THR A 147 -13.77 11.15 -15.55
N ASP A 148 -14.55 11.51 -14.53
CA ASP A 148 -15.22 12.81 -14.38
C ASP A 148 -14.23 13.97 -14.16
N GLN A 149 -13.19 13.74 -13.36
CA GLN A 149 -12.12 14.71 -13.15
C GLN A 149 -11.15 14.81 -14.35
N GLY A 150 -11.24 13.90 -15.31
CA GLY A 150 -10.47 13.92 -16.54
C GLY A 150 -9.15 13.14 -16.47
N VAL A 151 -9.05 12.09 -17.29
CA VAL A 151 -7.81 11.30 -17.48
C VAL A 151 -6.68 12.16 -18.06
N ALA A 152 -7.00 13.19 -18.83
CA ALA A 152 -6.03 14.12 -19.40
C ALA A 152 -5.21 14.86 -18.32
N ASP A 153 -5.85 15.30 -17.24
CA ASP A 153 -5.18 15.99 -16.14
C ASP A 153 -4.26 15.05 -15.36
N LEU A 154 -4.67 13.79 -15.18
CA LEU A 154 -3.85 12.75 -14.59
C LEU A 154 -2.56 12.53 -15.40
N ILE A 155 -2.69 12.43 -16.72
CA ILE A 155 -1.54 12.27 -17.63
C ILE A 155 -0.66 13.52 -17.60
N LYS A 156 -1.26 14.71 -17.67
CA LYS A 156 -0.51 15.97 -17.60
C LYS A 156 0.35 16.04 -16.33
N HIS A 157 -0.25 15.77 -15.17
CA HIS A 157 0.49 15.72 -13.89
C HIS A 157 1.62 14.69 -13.94
N ALA A 158 1.37 13.48 -14.46
CA ALA A 158 2.38 12.45 -14.58
C ALA A 158 3.58 12.89 -15.45
N PHE A 159 3.32 13.58 -16.56
CA PHE A 159 4.38 14.11 -17.43
C PHE A 159 5.17 15.24 -16.77
N GLU A 160 4.48 16.22 -16.17
CA GLU A 160 5.12 17.31 -15.42
C GLU A 160 6.00 16.74 -14.31
N ARG A 161 5.46 15.81 -13.52
CA ARG A 161 6.22 15.18 -12.43
C ARG A 161 7.42 14.38 -12.91
N SER A 162 7.29 13.68 -14.04
CA SER A 162 8.38 12.89 -14.62
C SER A 162 9.55 13.73 -15.15
N THR A 163 9.30 14.99 -15.51
CA THR A 163 10.30 15.89 -16.13
C THR A 163 10.95 16.85 -15.14
N LEU A 164 10.32 17.14 -14.00
CA LEU A 164 10.81 18.08 -12.98
C LEU A 164 12.07 17.60 -12.21
N HIS A 165 12.47 16.34 -12.36
CA HIS A 165 13.60 15.74 -11.63
C HIS A 165 14.57 14.96 -12.53
N GLY A 166 14.59 15.27 -13.84
CA GLY A 166 15.57 14.77 -14.82
C GLY A 166 16.71 15.75 -15.07
#